data_AF-A0A945Q7T6-F1
#
_entry.id   AF-A0A945Q7T6-F1
#
_cell.length_a   1.000
_cell.length_b   1.000
_cell.length_c   1.000
_cell.angle_alpha   90.00
_cell.angle_beta   90.00
_cell.angle_gamma   90.00
#
_symmetry.space_group_name_H-M   'P 1'
#
loop_
_entity.id
_entity.type
_entity.pdbx_description
1 polymer ?
#
loop_
_entity_poly.entity_id
_entity_poly.type
_entity_poly.pdbx_seq_one_letter_code
_entity_poly.pdbx_strand_id
1 'polypeptide(L)'
;TLDLHYTTMTNYDDTYKNINVIYDKENIKNTLGEVLEKNNKTQIRIAETEKYPHVTFFFSGGREKEFIGEKRLMVNSPKVATYDLKPEMSALEVTSTIVEELDKGETDFVCLNFANPDMVGHTGDYNAIIKAVETVDNCAKKVVEAGLKNNYAFIIIADHGNADFSINPDGTPNTAHSTNPVPCFAINTGFEKIEDGKLGDIAPTILKIMGVETPEEMTGNILIK
;
A
#
# COMPACT_ATOMS: atom_id res chain seq x y z
N THR A 1 -29.29 29.88 7.31
CA THR A 1 -27.90 29.41 7.46
C THR A 1 -27.00 30.62 7.39
N LEU A 2 -25.88 30.65 8.11
CA LEU A 2 -24.90 31.74 8.01
C LEU A 2 -24.22 31.68 6.63
N ASP A 3 -24.07 32.84 5.99
CA ASP A 3 -23.38 32.99 4.71
C ASP A 3 -21.87 33.14 4.98
N LEU A 4 -21.16 32.00 4.98
CA LEU A 4 -19.75 31.92 5.30
C LEU A 4 -18.93 31.72 4.03
N HIS A 5 -17.95 32.60 3.81
CA HIS A 5 -16.93 32.38 2.80
C HIS A 5 -15.86 31.42 3.35
N TYR A 6 -16.03 30.13 3.07
CA TYR A 6 -15.14 29.07 3.54
C TYR A 6 -14.07 28.75 2.49
N THR A 7 -12.79 28.79 2.88
CA THR A 7 -11.66 28.54 1.95
C THR A 7 -10.75 27.45 2.50
N THR A 8 -10.37 26.50 1.65
CA THR A 8 -9.43 25.42 1.96
C THR A 8 -8.20 25.51 1.06
N MET A 9 -7.06 25.02 1.55
CA MET A 9 -5.81 25.02 0.77
C MET A 9 -5.91 24.07 -0.43
N THR A 10 -6.46 22.89 -0.21
CA THR A 10 -6.71 21.85 -1.22
C THR A 10 -8.14 21.33 -1.08
N ASN A 11 -8.57 20.51 -2.03
CA ASN A 11 -9.82 19.78 -1.92
C ASN A 11 -9.70 18.72 -0.81
N TYR A 12 -10.70 18.64 0.08
CA TYR A 12 -10.78 17.65 1.15
C TYR A 12 -11.82 16.56 0.88
N ASP A 13 -12.88 16.89 0.12
CA ASP A 13 -13.98 16.00 -0.22
C ASP A 13 -14.81 16.65 -1.34
N ASP A 14 -14.94 15.98 -2.48
CA ASP A 14 -15.70 16.44 -3.65
C ASP A 14 -17.19 16.65 -3.38
N THR A 15 -17.72 16.10 -2.29
CA THR A 15 -19.12 16.28 -1.89
C THR A 15 -19.38 17.61 -1.18
N TYR A 16 -18.33 18.29 -0.71
CA TYR A 16 -18.47 19.56 -0.02
C TYR A 16 -18.93 20.65 -0.99
N LYS A 17 -19.97 21.39 -0.58
CA LYS A 17 -20.57 22.46 -1.38
C LYS A 17 -20.20 23.82 -0.81
N ASN A 18 -20.07 24.82 -1.69
CA ASN A 18 -19.79 26.21 -1.33
C ASN A 18 -18.45 26.40 -0.59
N ILE A 19 -17.42 25.64 -0.97
CA ILE A 19 -16.06 25.82 -0.48
C ILE A 19 -15.20 26.37 -1.62
N ASN A 20 -14.40 27.39 -1.33
CA ASN A 20 -13.39 27.92 -2.24
C ASN A 20 -12.07 27.15 -2.03
N VAL A 21 -11.56 26.49 -3.07
CA VAL A 21 -10.31 25.72 -3.02
C VAL A 21 -9.19 26.51 -3.70
N ILE A 22 -8.07 26.73 -3.00
CA ILE A 22 -6.94 27.52 -3.55
C ILE A 22 -6.17 26.71 -4.61
N TYR A 23 -5.78 25.48 -4.27
CA TYR A 23 -5.07 24.57 -5.17
C TYR A 23 -5.92 23.34 -5.42
N ASP A 24 -6.78 23.44 -6.43
CA ASP A 24 -7.57 22.31 -6.89
C ASP A 24 -6.73 21.46 -7.85
N LYS A 25 -6.71 20.14 -7.62
CA LYS A 25 -5.88 19.22 -8.40
C LYS A 25 -6.80 18.14 -8.94
N GLU A 26 -6.85 18.01 -10.27
CA GLU A 26 -7.61 16.92 -10.89
C GLU A 26 -7.10 15.57 -10.39
N ASN A 27 -8.03 14.61 -10.24
CA ASN A 27 -7.68 13.23 -9.98
C ASN A 27 -6.69 12.71 -11.02
N ILE A 28 -5.70 11.94 -10.56
CA ILE A 28 -4.68 11.38 -11.44
C ILE A 28 -5.35 10.36 -12.35
N LYS A 29 -5.20 10.54 -13.66
CA LYS A 29 -5.73 9.64 -14.68
C LYS A 29 -4.75 8.50 -14.93
N ASN A 30 -5.28 7.36 -15.38
CA ASN A 30 -4.51 6.19 -15.74
C ASN A 30 -3.58 5.71 -14.60
N THR A 31 -4.07 5.76 -13.36
CA THR A 31 -3.45 5.04 -12.24
C THR A 31 -3.52 3.53 -12.48
N LEU A 32 -2.71 2.74 -11.77
CA LEU A 32 -2.66 1.30 -11.97
C LEU A 32 -4.05 0.64 -11.90
N GLY A 33 -4.86 1.01 -10.91
CA GLY A 33 -6.22 0.48 -10.78
C GLY A 33 -7.12 0.80 -11.98
N GLU A 34 -7.01 2.00 -12.55
CA GLU A 34 -7.79 2.41 -13.72
C GLU A 34 -7.32 1.67 -14.99
N VAL A 35 -6.01 1.48 -15.16
CA VAL A 35 -5.46 0.71 -16.29
C VAL A 35 -5.92 -0.74 -16.25
N LEU A 36 -5.94 -1.35 -15.06
CA LEU A 36 -6.43 -2.71 -14.86
C LEU A 36 -7.92 -2.84 -15.23
N GLU A 37 -8.76 -1.90 -14.79
CA GLU A 37 -10.17 -1.83 -15.17
C GLU A 37 -10.35 -1.77 -16.70
N LYS A 38 -9.63 -0.87 -17.39
CA LYS A 38 -9.69 -0.71 -18.85
C LYS A 38 -9.27 -1.98 -19.61
N ASN A 39 -8.48 -2.84 -18.97
CA ASN A 39 -8.02 -4.11 -19.53
C ASN A 39 -8.83 -5.32 -19.01
N ASN A 40 -10.00 -5.09 -18.40
CA ASN A 40 -10.89 -6.12 -17.85
C ASN A 40 -10.21 -7.03 -16.81
N LYS A 41 -9.31 -6.47 -16.02
CA LYS A 41 -8.57 -7.17 -14.96
C LYS A 41 -9.25 -6.99 -13.61
N THR A 42 -9.38 -8.09 -12.86
CA THR A 42 -9.89 -8.05 -11.49
C THR A 42 -8.77 -7.65 -10.53
N GLN A 43 -9.11 -6.94 -9.46
CA GLN A 43 -8.12 -6.45 -8.50
C GLN A 43 -8.66 -6.47 -7.07
N ILE A 44 -7.81 -6.84 -6.12
CA ILE A 44 -8.09 -6.78 -4.69
C ILE A 44 -7.24 -5.70 -4.02
N ARG A 45 -7.87 -4.92 -3.14
CA ARG A 45 -7.18 -4.03 -2.18
C ARG A 45 -7.40 -4.58 -0.78
N ILE A 46 -6.33 -4.80 -0.01
CA ILE A 46 -6.45 -5.30 1.36
C ILE A 46 -5.48 -4.62 2.32
N ALA A 47 -6.01 -4.20 3.46
CA ALA A 47 -5.24 -3.74 4.61
C ALA A 47 -6.09 -3.82 5.87
N GLU A 48 -5.46 -3.63 7.03
CA GLU A 48 -6.20 -3.27 8.25
C GLU A 48 -6.57 -1.78 8.27
N THR A 49 -7.45 -1.39 9.20
CA THR A 49 -8.08 -0.05 9.28
C THR A 49 -7.11 1.11 9.08
N GLU A 50 -5.94 1.09 9.75
CA GLU A 50 -4.94 2.17 9.69
C GLU A 50 -4.43 2.45 8.26
N LYS A 51 -4.26 1.40 7.46
CA LYS A 51 -3.73 1.51 6.10
C LYS A 51 -4.77 1.27 5.01
N TYR A 52 -6.03 1.06 5.36
CA TYR A 52 -7.11 0.87 4.40
C TYR A 52 -7.29 2.05 3.43
N PRO A 53 -7.28 3.33 3.86
CA PRO A 53 -7.32 4.46 2.92
C PRO A 53 -6.11 4.49 1.96
N HIS A 54 -4.97 3.95 2.39
CA HIS A 54 -3.72 3.98 1.63
C HIS A 54 -3.76 3.04 0.42
N VAL A 55 -4.28 1.82 0.61
CA VAL A 55 -4.45 0.84 -0.49
C VAL A 55 -5.70 1.11 -1.34
N THR A 56 -6.58 2.01 -0.92
CA THR A 56 -7.82 2.36 -1.62
C THR A 56 -7.76 3.77 -2.21
N PHE A 57 -8.18 4.79 -1.47
CA PHE A 57 -8.26 6.18 -1.90
C PHE A 57 -6.94 6.71 -2.48
N PHE A 58 -5.84 6.59 -1.72
CA PHE A 58 -4.54 7.12 -2.15
C PHE A 58 -3.94 6.32 -3.31
N PHE A 59 -3.98 4.99 -3.26
CA PHE A 59 -3.50 4.13 -4.35
C PHE A 59 -4.28 4.34 -5.66
N SER A 60 -5.57 4.68 -5.56
CA SER A 60 -6.43 5.02 -6.71
C SER A 60 -6.30 6.48 -7.16
N GLY A 61 -5.32 7.24 -6.64
CA GLY A 61 -5.02 8.60 -7.07
C GLY A 61 -5.97 9.67 -6.53
N GLY A 62 -6.49 9.48 -5.31
CA GLY A 62 -7.47 10.38 -4.69
C GLY A 62 -8.93 10.04 -5.04
N ARG A 63 -9.18 8.82 -5.52
CA ARG A 63 -10.51 8.38 -5.95
C ARG A 63 -11.14 7.46 -4.92
N GLU A 64 -12.27 7.88 -4.36
CA GLU A 64 -13.03 7.09 -3.40
C GLU A 64 -13.77 5.91 -4.05
N LYS A 65 -14.43 6.15 -5.19
CA LYS A 65 -15.22 5.14 -5.91
C LYS A 65 -14.35 3.99 -6.43
N GLU A 66 -14.71 2.76 -6.14
CA GLU A 66 -14.09 1.55 -6.71
C GLU A 66 -14.06 1.57 -8.24
N PHE A 67 -13.03 0.94 -8.82
CA PHE A 67 -12.99 0.60 -10.24
C PHE A 67 -13.85 -0.64 -10.53
N ILE A 68 -14.33 -0.83 -11.76
CA ILE A 68 -15.01 -2.06 -12.15
C ILE A 68 -14.02 -3.23 -12.02
N GLY A 69 -14.43 -4.30 -11.34
CA GLY A 69 -13.57 -5.45 -11.03
C GLY A 69 -12.67 -5.25 -9.81
N GLU A 70 -12.76 -4.11 -9.11
CA GLU A 70 -12.10 -3.90 -7.82
C GLU A 70 -12.92 -4.48 -6.66
N LYS A 71 -12.26 -5.22 -5.78
CA LYS A 71 -12.79 -5.72 -4.51
C LYS A 71 -11.95 -5.19 -3.37
N ARG A 72 -12.57 -4.59 -2.36
CA ARG A 72 -11.88 -4.08 -1.17
C ARG A 72 -12.14 -4.95 0.05
N LEU A 73 -11.08 -5.28 0.77
CA LEU A 73 -11.10 -6.10 1.98
C LEU A 73 -10.48 -5.29 3.12
N MET A 74 -11.24 -5.08 4.19
CA MET A 74 -10.77 -4.36 5.37
C MET A 74 -10.83 -5.25 6.59
N VAL A 75 -9.69 -5.41 7.25
CA VAL A 75 -9.61 -6.03 8.57
C VAL A 75 -9.63 -4.93 9.64
N ASN A 76 -10.32 -5.15 10.76
CA ASN A 76 -10.33 -4.17 11.83
C ASN A 76 -8.97 -4.16 12.55
N SER A 77 -8.34 -2.98 12.66
CA SER A 77 -7.18 -2.80 13.54
C SER A 77 -7.59 -3.01 15.01
N PRO A 78 -6.69 -3.48 15.89
CA PRO A 78 -7.03 -3.73 17.28
C PRO A 78 -7.32 -2.43 18.03
N LYS A 79 -8.30 -2.47 18.93
CA LYS A 79 -8.64 -1.33 19.79
C LYS A 79 -7.68 -1.25 20.97
N VAL A 80 -6.51 -0.66 20.75
CA VAL A 80 -5.48 -0.40 21.77
C VAL A 80 -5.13 1.09 21.78
N ALA A 81 -4.58 1.59 22.89
CA ALA A 81 -4.21 3.00 23.00
C ALA A 81 -3.02 3.35 22.08
N THR A 82 -2.03 2.47 22.05
CA THR A 82 -0.85 2.53 21.18
C THR A 82 -0.49 1.10 20.74
N TYR A 83 0.06 0.95 19.55
CA TYR A 83 0.23 -0.37 18.93
C TYR A 83 1.40 -1.18 19.50
N ASP A 84 2.28 -0.59 20.31
CA ASP A 84 3.28 -1.34 21.10
C ASP A 84 2.65 -2.36 22.06
N LEU A 85 1.42 -2.11 22.51
CA LEU A 85 0.66 -3.04 23.36
C LEU A 85 0.20 -4.28 22.60
N LYS A 86 0.14 -4.22 21.26
CA LYS A 86 -0.20 -5.35 20.40
C LYS A 86 0.55 -5.26 19.06
N PRO A 87 1.86 -5.54 19.03
CA PRO A 87 2.70 -5.29 17.85
C PRO A 87 2.33 -6.14 16.64
N GLU A 88 1.70 -7.30 16.86
CA GLU A 88 1.17 -8.14 15.78
C GLU A 88 -0.03 -7.51 15.04
N MET A 89 -0.62 -6.46 15.62
CA MET A 89 -1.82 -5.76 15.15
C MET A 89 -2.90 -6.73 14.67
N SER A 90 -3.30 -6.61 13.40
CA SER A 90 -4.21 -7.53 12.72
C SER A 90 -3.56 -8.22 11.52
N ALA A 91 -2.22 -8.23 11.43
CA ALA A 91 -1.48 -8.81 10.32
C ALA A 91 -1.81 -10.29 10.06
N LEU A 92 -2.06 -11.06 11.13
CA LEU A 92 -2.44 -12.47 11.04
C LEU A 92 -3.81 -12.65 10.35
N GLU A 93 -4.78 -11.79 10.68
CA GLU A 93 -6.12 -11.83 10.10
C GLU A 93 -6.09 -11.33 8.64
N VAL A 94 -5.36 -10.24 8.35
CA VAL A 94 -5.08 -9.77 6.98
C VAL A 94 -4.48 -10.90 6.14
N THR A 95 -3.54 -11.65 6.70
CA THR A 95 -2.89 -12.78 6.04
C THR A 95 -3.88 -13.90 5.74
N SER A 96 -4.68 -14.34 6.72
CA SER A 96 -5.69 -15.38 6.46
C SER A 96 -6.69 -14.94 5.39
N THR A 97 -7.17 -13.70 5.45
CA THR A 97 -8.15 -13.17 4.50
C THR A 97 -7.58 -13.13 3.08
N ILE A 98 -6.34 -12.68 2.87
CA ILE A 98 -5.77 -12.65 1.52
C ILE A 98 -5.40 -14.04 1.03
N VAL A 99 -4.92 -14.94 1.89
CA VAL A 99 -4.57 -16.31 1.50
C VAL A 99 -5.81 -17.05 0.98
N GLU A 100 -6.97 -16.87 1.61
CA GLU A 100 -8.24 -17.42 1.11
C GLU A 100 -8.60 -16.93 -0.29
N GLU A 101 -8.28 -15.68 -0.64
CA GLU A 101 -8.52 -15.14 -1.98
C GLU A 101 -7.48 -15.60 -3.00
N LEU A 102 -6.20 -15.68 -2.60
CA LEU A 102 -5.13 -16.21 -3.44
C LEU A 102 -5.35 -17.67 -3.79
N ASP A 103 -5.84 -18.47 -2.83
CA ASP A 103 -6.16 -19.90 -3.03
C ASP A 103 -7.30 -20.14 -4.02
N LYS A 104 -8.17 -19.14 -4.26
CA LYS A 104 -9.19 -19.20 -5.31
C LYS A 104 -8.58 -19.03 -6.71
N GLY A 105 -7.48 -18.29 -6.83
CA GLY A 105 -6.80 -18.05 -8.11
C GLY A 105 -7.58 -17.21 -9.13
N GLU A 106 -8.61 -16.47 -8.70
CA GLU A 106 -9.55 -15.76 -9.59
C GLU A 106 -9.17 -14.29 -9.86
N THR A 107 -8.29 -13.71 -9.05
CA THR A 107 -7.95 -12.28 -9.11
C THR A 107 -6.68 -12.04 -9.92
N ASP A 108 -6.67 -11.04 -10.82
CA ASP A 108 -5.47 -10.73 -11.61
C ASP A 108 -4.41 -9.93 -10.84
N PHE A 109 -4.81 -9.06 -9.91
CA PHE A 109 -3.90 -8.19 -9.15
C PHE A 109 -4.30 -8.02 -7.68
N VAL A 110 -3.31 -7.98 -6.78
CA VAL A 110 -3.52 -7.73 -5.35
C VAL A 110 -2.61 -6.60 -4.89
N CYS A 111 -3.19 -5.58 -4.25
CA CYS A 111 -2.48 -4.58 -3.45
C CYS A 111 -2.73 -4.86 -1.97
N LEU A 112 -1.69 -5.29 -1.26
CA LEU A 112 -1.72 -5.60 0.17
C LEU A 112 -0.79 -4.65 0.94
N ASN A 113 -1.24 -4.17 2.10
CA ASN A 113 -0.38 -3.44 3.04
C ASN A 113 -0.39 -4.12 4.42
N PHE A 114 0.80 -4.33 4.98
CA PHE A 114 1.00 -4.64 6.39
C PHE A 114 1.41 -3.37 7.15
N ALA A 115 0.55 -2.90 8.05
CA ALA A 115 0.70 -1.61 8.72
C ALA A 115 1.77 -1.61 9.83
N ASN A 116 2.11 -2.79 10.35
CA ASN A 116 2.81 -2.95 11.62
C ASN A 116 4.14 -2.20 11.74
N PRO A 117 5.08 -2.28 10.78
CA PRO A 117 6.38 -1.66 10.95
C PRO A 117 6.30 -0.14 11.10
N ASP A 118 5.29 0.48 10.50
CA ASP A 118 5.07 1.92 10.58
C ASP A 118 4.30 2.31 11.85
N MET A 119 3.13 1.69 12.06
CA MET A 119 2.25 2.04 13.18
C MET A 119 2.89 1.74 14.55
N VAL A 120 3.67 0.66 14.64
CA VAL A 120 4.46 0.34 15.84
C VAL A 120 5.78 1.12 15.85
N GLY A 121 6.36 1.42 14.68
CA GLY A 121 7.53 2.31 14.58
C GLY A 121 7.30 3.67 15.24
N HIS A 122 6.11 4.25 15.06
CA HIS A 122 5.70 5.51 15.68
C HIS A 122 5.66 5.51 17.22
N THR A 123 5.71 4.35 17.88
CA THR A 123 5.75 4.30 19.35
C THR A 123 7.17 4.47 19.88
N GLY A 124 8.19 4.19 19.06
CA GLY A 124 9.59 4.19 19.46
C GLY A 124 9.97 3.06 20.43
N ASP A 125 9.06 2.13 20.75
CA ASP A 125 9.38 0.95 21.55
C ASP A 125 10.11 -0.09 20.68
N TYR A 126 11.43 -0.14 20.83
CA TYR A 126 12.30 -1.00 20.02
C TYR A 126 11.93 -2.50 20.09
N ASN A 127 11.52 -3.01 21.26
CA ASN A 127 11.17 -4.43 21.40
C ASN A 127 9.83 -4.73 20.73
N ALA A 128 8.87 -3.81 20.84
CA ALA A 128 7.62 -3.91 20.11
C ALA A 128 7.83 -3.87 18.59
N ILE A 129 8.71 -2.97 18.12
CA ILE A 129 9.06 -2.84 16.69
C ILE A 129 9.65 -4.16 16.16
N ILE A 130 10.58 -4.79 16.88
CA ILE A 130 11.13 -6.10 16.49
C ILE A 130 10.00 -7.12 16.32
N LYS A 131 9.10 -7.23 17.30
CA LYS A 131 7.98 -8.19 17.25
C LYS A 131 7.04 -7.89 16.08
N ALA A 132 6.77 -6.63 15.77
CA ALA A 132 5.98 -6.22 14.62
C ALA A 132 6.62 -6.67 13.30
N VAL A 133 7.91 -6.43 13.11
CA VAL A 133 8.65 -6.84 11.92
C VAL A 133 8.71 -8.37 11.78
N GLU A 134 9.00 -9.10 12.86
CA GLU A 134 9.00 -10.58 12.86
C GLU A 134 7.62 -11.16 12.56
N THR A 135 6.55 -10.51 13.03
CA THR A 135 5.18 -10.92 12.69
C THR A 135 4.94 -10.75 11.19
N VAL A 136 5.30 -9.59 10.63
CA VAL A 136 5.12 -9.31 9.21
C VAL A 136 5.97 -10.22 8.33
N ASP A 137 7.20 -10.55 8.72
CA ASP A 137 8.04 -11.52 8.01
C ASP A 137 7.34 -12.89 7.85
N ASN A 138 6.82 -13.42 8.96
CA ASN A 138 6.07 -14.68 8.95
C ASN A 138 4.78 -14.60 8.12
N CYS A 139 4.08 -13.47 8.16
CA CYS A 139 2.88 -13.21 7.37
C CYS A 139 3.21 -13.13 5.87
N ALA A 140 4.22 -12.34 5.50
CA ALA A 140 4.68 -12.18 4.13
C ALA A 140 5.08 -13.53 3.52
N LYS A 141 5.79 -14.38 4.27
CA LYS A 141 6.10 -15.75 3.85
C LYS A 141 4.85 -16.54 3.47
N LYS A 142 3.81 -16.53 4.31
CA LYS A 142 2.56 -17.27 4.04
C LYS A 142 1.84 -16.75 2.80
N VAL A 143 1.78 -15.43 2.63
CA VAL A 143 1.16 -14.81 1.44
C VAL A 143 1.93 -15.20 0.17
N VAL A 144 3.26 -15.13 0.21
CA VAL A 144 4.12 -15.52 -0.92
C VAL A 144 3.95 -17.01 -1.25
N GLU A 145 4.02 -17.89 -0.26
CA GLU A 145 3.84 -19.33 -0.45
C GLU A 145 2.46 -19.69 -1.02
N ALA A 146 1.40 -19.00 -0.60
CA ALA A 146 0.04 -19.21 -1.12
C ALA A 146 -0.10 -18.74 -2.57
N GLY A 147 0.36 -17.52 -2.89
CA GLY A 147 0.26 -17.02 -4.27
C GLY A 147 1.17 -17.76 -5.25
N LEU A 148 2.35 -18.23 -4.82
CA LEU A 148 3.22 -19.06 -5.68
C LEU A 148 2.55 -20.36 -6.11
N LYS A 149 1.73 -21.00 -5.26
CA LYS A 149 0.95 -22.19 -5.64
C LYS A 149 -0.06 -21.91 -6.75
N ASN A 150 -0.52 -20.67 -6.84
CA ASN A 150 -1.47 -20.18 -7.85
C ASN A 150 -0.78 -19.33 -8.93
N ASN A 151 0.53 -19.47 -9.09
CA ASN A 151 1.34 -18.83 -10.12
C ASN A 151 1.29 -17.28 -10.12
N TYR A 152 1.11 -16.66 -8.96
CA TYR A 152 1.27 -15.21 -8.80
C TYR A 152 2.73 -14.80 -8.83
N ALA A 153 2.98 -13.60 -9.35
CA ALA A 153 4.23 -12.88 -9.21
C ALA A 153 4.14 -11.86 -8.08
N PHE A 154 5.26 -11.54 -7.43
CA PHE A 154 5.31 -10.59 -6.32
C PHE A 154 6.30 -9.48 -6.56
N ILE A 155 5.88 -8.25 -6.24
CA ILE A 155 6.75 -7.12 -5.94
C ILE A 155 6.57 -6.82 -4.45
N ILE A 156 7.59 -7.12 -3.64
CA ILE A 156 7.60 -6.84 -2.20
C ILE A 156 8.42 -5.58 -1.96
N ILE A 157 7.78 -4.52 -1.48
CA ILE A 157 8.35 -3.19 -1.31
C ILE A 157 7.71 -2.48 -0.10
N ALA A 158 8.31 -1.38 0.37
CA ALA A 158 7.73 -0.45 1.34
C ALA A 158 7.45 0.92 0.69
N ASP A 159 6.49 1.68 1.23
CA ASP A 159 6.18 3.05 0.80
C ASP A 159 7.18 4.07 1.36
N HIS A 160 7.72 3.84 2.55
CA HIS A 160 8.81 4.59 3.17
C HIS A 160 9.47 3.80 4.31
N GLY A 161 10.51 4.37 4.92
CA GLY A 161 11.09 3.86 6.16
C GLY A 161 10.43 4.43 7.42
N ASN A 162 10.60 3.72 8.55
CA ASN A 162 10.25 4.09 9.91
C ASN A 162 11.01 3.18 10.90
N ALA A 163 10.59 1.91 11.00
CA ALA A 163 11.15 0.90 11.92
C ALA A 163 12.69 0.72 11.81
N ASP A 164 13.25 0.97 10.63
CA ASP A 164 14.67 0.91 10.31
C ASP A 164 15.52 1.99 11.00
N PHE A 165 14.89 3.05 11.54
CA PHE A 165 15.58 4.13 12.24
C PHE A 165 14.84 4.57 13.51
N SER A 166 14.70 3.63 14.45
CA SER A 166 13.87 3.77 15.66
C SER A 166 14.59 4.34 16.89
N ILE A 167 15.90 4.62 16.83
CA ILE A 167 16.69 5.19 17.93
C ILE A 167 17.55 6.34 17.42
N ASN A 168 17.44 7.51 18.06
CA ASN A 168 18.25 8.69 17.75
C ASN A 168 19.72 8.53 18.17
N PRO A 169 20.64 9.36 17.64
CA PRO A 169 22.05 9.31 18.05
C PRO A 169 22.31 9.51 19.55
N ASP A 170 21.40 10.19 20.26
CA ASP A 170 21.46 10.40 21.71
C ASP A 170 20.84 9.25 22.54
N GLY A 171 20.35 8.20 21.88
CA GLY A 171 19.72 7.03 22.50
C GLY A 171 18.23 7.19 22.80
N THR A 172 17.62 8.34 22.49
CA THR A 172 16.18 8.52 22.66
C THR A 172 15.39 7.81 21.55
N PRO A 173 14.12 7.42 21.80
CA PRO A 173 13.29 6.84 20.75
C PRO A 173 13.07 7.80 19.59
N ASN A 174 13.16 7.28 18.37
CA ASN A 174 12.75 8.00 17.16
C ASN A 174 11.40 7.45 16.68
N THR A 175 10.42 8.34 16.58
CA THR A 175 9.03 8.02 16.25
C THR A 175 8.62 8.53 14.88
N ALA A 176 9.54 9.08 14.08
CA ALA A 176 9.26 9.63 12.76
C ALA A 176 9.66 8.68 11.63
N HIS A 177 9.12 8.94 10.44
CA HIS A 177 9.60 8.27 9.22
C HIS A 177 11.08 8.56 8.97
N SER A 178 11.76 7.62 8.31
CA SER A 178 13.15 7.77 7.89
C SER A 178 13.24 8.22 6.43
N THR A 179 14.42 8.68 6.03
CA THR A 179 14.76 8.99 4.62
C THR A 179 15.58 7.88 3.97
N ASN A 180 15.66 6.71 4.62
CA ASN A 180 16.37 5.57 4.08
C ASN A 180 15.65 5.02 2.84
N PRO A 181 16.39 4.46 1.87
CA PRO A 181 15.78 3.80 0.73
C PRO A 181 14.98 2.56 1.16
N VAL A 182 13.90 2.27 0.44
CA VAL A 182 13.06 1.09 0.67
C VAL A 182 13.58 -0.11 -0.13
N PRO A 183 13.54 -1.34 0.42
CA PRO A 183 13.89 -2.52 -0.34
C PRO A 183 12.82 -2.83 -1.39
N CYS A 184 13.20 -3.45 -2.51
CA CYS A 184 12.25 -3.94 -3.51
C CYS A 184 12.69 -5.32 -4.01
N PHE A 185 11.82 -6.32 -3.86
CA PHE A 185 12.09 -7.70 -4.27
C PHE A 185 11.09 -8.13 -5.34
N ALA A 186 11.60 -8.83 -6.37
CA ALA A 186 10.78 -9.44 -7.41
C ALA A 186 10.83 -10.96 -7.28
N ILE A 187 9.68 -11.62 -7.24
CA ILE A 187 9.57 -13.09 -7.11
C ILE A 187 8.60 -13.61 -8.16
N ASN A 188 8.97 -14.69 -8.85
CA ASN A 188 8.15 -15.36 -9.88
C ASN A 188 7.66 -14.42 -11.00
N THR A 189 8.43 -13.37 -11.31
CA THR A 189 8.08 -12.39 -12.34
C THR A 189 8.45 -12.84 -13.76
N GLY A 190 9.28 -13.88 -13.89
CA GLY A 190 9.89 -14.30 -15.15
C GLY A 190 11.09 -13.45 -15.60
N PHE A 191 11.53 -12.50 -14.77
CA PHE A 191 12.66 -11.61 -15.01
C PHE A 191 13.79 -11.91 -14.02
N GLU A 192 15.04 -11.71 -14.43
CA GLU A 192 16.22 -12.13 -13.64
C GLU A 192 16.59 -11.11 -12.57
N LYS A 193 16.33 -9.83 -12.84
CA LYS A 193 16.77 -8.73 -11.97
C LYS A 193 15.72 -7.64 -11.86
N ILE A 194 15.70 -7.00 -10.69
CA ILE A 194 15.05 -5.71 -10.45
C ILE A 194 16.14 -4.65 -10.21
N GLU A 195 16.04 -3.53 -10.91
CA GLU A 195 16.97 -2.40 -10.80
C GLU A 195 16.50 -1.37 -9.76
N ASP A 196 17.42 -0.53 -9.30
CA ASP A 196 17.11 0.62 -8.44
C ASP A 196 16.21 1.64 -9.17
N GLY A 197 15.37 2.33 -8.40
CA GLY A 197 14.41 3.30 -8.95
C GLY A 197 13.69 4.12 -7.87
N LYS A 198 12.49 4.60 -8.20
CA LYS A 198 11.59 5.34 -7.31
C LYS A 198 10.20 4.69 -7.28
N LEU A 199 9.36 5.07 -6.31
CA LEU A 199 8.01 4.51 -6.16
C LEU A 199 7.15 4.63 -7.43
N GLY A 200 7.32 5.70 -8.21
CA GLY A 200 6.61 5.90 -9.49
C GLY A 200 6.96 4.88 -10.59
N ASP A 201 8.01 4.08 -10.40
CA ASP A 201 8.46 3.06 -11.34
C ASP A 201 7.76 1.69 -11.10
N ILE A 202 7.05 1.53 -9.98
CA ILE A 202 6.41 0.26 -9.59
C ILE A 202 5.20 -0.06 -10.47
N ALA A 203 4.33 0.90 -10.75
CA ALA A 203 3.15 0.67 -11.59
C ALA A 203 3.51 0.24 -13.03
N PRO A 204 4.41 0.93 -13.76
CA PRO A 204 4.92 0.45 -15.05
C PRO A 204 5.53 -0.95 -14.98
N THR A 205 6.28 -1.23 -13.90
CA THR A 205 6.91 -2.54 -13.69
C THR A 205 5.87 -3.65 -13.52
N ILE A 206 4.81 -3.42 -12.74
CA ILE A 206 3.70 -4.37 -12.59
C ILE A 206 3.00 -4.60 -13.92
N LEU A 207 2.67 -3.54 -14.67
CA LEU A 207 2.04 -3.67 -15.99
C LEU A 207 2.90 -4.49 -16.95
N LYS A 208 4.22 -4.31 -16.93
CA LYS A 208 5.15 -5.12 -17.72
C LYS A 208 5.09 -6.61 -17.37
N ILE A 209 5.01 -6.97 -16.08
CA ILE A 209 4.86 -8.37 -15.63
C ILE A 209 3.55 -8.95 -16.14
N MET A 210 2.47 -8.16 -16.07
CA MET A 210 1.14 -8.57 -16.49
C MET A 210 0.95 -8.59 -18.02
N GLY A 211 1.92 -8.12 -18.79
CA GLY A 211 1.80 -7.99 -20.24
C GLY A 211 0.79 -6.93 -20.69
N VAL A 212 0.53 -5.92 -19.85
CA VAL A 212 -0.38 -4.81 -20.13
C VAL A 212 0.41 -3.59 -20.60
N GLU A 213 -0.10 -2.88 -21.60
CA GLU A 213 0.55 -1.66 -22.12
C GLU A 213 0.58 -0.56 -21.06
N THR A 214 1.75 0.07 -20.91
CA THR A 214 1.92 1.20 -19.99
C THR A 214 1.45 2.48 -20.68
N PRO A 215 0.48 3.22 -20.11
CA PRO A 215 -0.04 4.45 -20.70
C PRO A 215 0.99 5.59 -20.62
N GLU A 216 0.84 6.62 -21.46
CA GLU A 216 1.79 7.74 -21.55
C GLU A 216 1.88 8.59 -20.27
N GLU A 217 0.82 8.63 -19.46
CA GLU A 217 0.83 9.34 -18.17
C GLU A 217 1.71 8.66 -17.12
N MET A 218 2.00 7.37 -17.26
CA MET A 218 2.91 6.64 -16.38
C MET A 218 4.37 6.84 -16.83
N THR A 219 4.95 8.00 -16.48
CA THR A 219 6.32 8.39 -16.86
C THR A 219 7.44 7.68 -16.08
N GLY A 220 7.10 6.66 -15.27
CA GLY A 220 8.07 5.87 -14.52
C GLY A 220 8.84 4.89 -15.40
N ASN A 221 10.00 4.44 -14.93
CA ASN A 221 10.79 3.43 -15.63
C ASN A 221 10.31 2.02 -15.28
N ILE A 222 10.54 1.06 -16.17
CA ILE A 222 10.34 -0.36 -15.88
C ILE A 222 11.62 -0.92 -15.25
N LEU A 223 11.51 -1.44 -14.02
CA LEU A 223 12.65 -1.86 -13.20
C LEU A 223 13.11 -3.30 -13.44
N ILE A 224 12.26 -4.15 -14.04
CA ILE A 224 12.58 -5.56 -14.31
C ILE A 224 13.31 -5.76 -15.64
N LYS A 225 14.28 -6.69 -15.65
CA LYS A 225 15.12 -7.05 -16.80
C LYS A 225 15.14 -8.54 -17.08
#